data_AF-A0A5B9YE23-F1
#
_entry.id   AF-A0A5B9YE23-F1
#
_cell.length_a   1.000
_cell.length_b   1.000
_cell.length_c   1.000
_cell.angle_alpha   90.00
_cell.angle_beta   90.00
_cell.angle_gamma   90.00
#
_symmetry.space_group_name_H-M   'P 1'
#
loop_
_entity.id
_entity.type
_entity.pdbx_description
1 polymer ?
#
loop_
_entity_poly.entity_id
_entity_poly.type
_entity_poly.pdbx_seq_one_letter_code
_entity_poly.pdbx_strand_id
1 'polypeptide(L)'
;MSKNYLKKFIKYVKKVYHIEDGLKALTDRRKNLLYTTGEVILPVLLGFIMRIQSFNELKYKIRSNDFINIISRKMKLPQIDTIRDTLKVIDNQELYKMHSKIIKKSKRNKTFEEGTIDGYTVAAIDGTKLFGSYKKSCEEYCTTTIRNKKHTIFIVLHLCH
;
A
#
# COMPACT_ATOMS: atom_id res chain seq x y z
N MET A 1 14.53 -7.03 -6.13
CA MET A 1 13.42 -7.69 -6.86
C MET A 1 13.69 -7.57 -8.35
N SER A 2 13.73 -8.67 -9.11
CA SER A 2 14.03 -8.58 -10.56
C SER A 2 12.90 -7.86 -11.32
N LYS A 3 13.23 -7.13 -12.39
CA LYS A 3 12.25 -6.34 -13.19
C LYS A 3 11.06 -7.20 -13.66
N ASN A 4 11.31 -8.46 -14.01
CA ASN A 4 10.26 -9.41 -14.42
C ASN A 4 9.33 -9.81 -13.28
N TYR A 5 9.85 -9.94 -12.05
CA TYR A 5 9.02 -10.24 -10.89
C TYR A 5 8.08 -9.09 -10.55
N LEU A 6 8.55 -7.84 -10.59
CA LEU A 6 7.70 -6.67 -10.34
C LEU A 6 6.57 -6.53 -11.37
N LYS A 7 6.86 -6.76 -12.66
CA LYS A 7 5.82 -6.78 -13.71
C LYS A 7 4.79 -7.88 -13.46
N LYS A 8 5.23 -9.10 -13.11
CA LYS A 8 4.34 -10.21 -12.77
C LYS A 8 3.48 -9.89 -11.54
N PHE A 9 4.09 -9.30 -10.50
CA PHE A 9 3.40 -8.87 -9.28
C PHE A 9 2.32 -7.83 -9.59
N ILE A 10 2.64 -6.77 -10.34
CA ILE A 10 1.66 -5.74 -10.73
C ILE A 10 0.52 -6.35 -11.54
N LYS A 11 0.83 -7.23 -12.50
CA LYS A 11 -0.19 -7.95 -13.29
C LYS A 11 -1.11 -8.78 -12.40
N TYR A 12 -0.55 -9.48 -11.41
CA TYR A 12 -1.32 -10.24 -10.42
C TYR A 12 -2.20 -9.33 -9.56
N VAL A 13 -1.66 -8.24 -9.01
CA VAL A 13 -2.41 -7.27 -8.21
C VAL A 13 -3.58 -6.69 -8.99
N LYS A 14 -3.37 -6.27 -10.24
CA LYS A 14 -4.43 -5.79 -11.13
C LYS A 14 -5.51 -6.85 -11.35
N LYS A 15 -5.11 -8.08 -11.70
CA LYS A 15 -6.05 -9.17 -12.04
C LYS A 15 -6.85 -9.68 -10.83
N VAL A 16 -6.21 -9.79 -9.66
CA VAL A 16 -6.78 -10.49 -8.50
C VAL A 16 -7.43 -9.54 -7.51
N TYR A 17 -6.86 -8.34 -7.32
CA TYR A 17 -7.34 -7.36 -6.36
C TYR A 17 -8.09 -6.19 -7.00
N HIS A 18 -8.11 -6.11 -8.33
CA HIS A 18 -8.81 -5.05 -9.07
C HIS A 18 -8.44 -3.65 -8.56
N ILE A 19 -7.14 -3.44 -8.31
CA ILE A 19 -6.61 -2.25 -7.64
C ILE A 19 -6.99 -0.95 -8.38
N GLU A 20 -7.15 -1.02 -9.70
CA GLU A 20 -7.52 0.10 -10.55
C GLU A 20 -8.94 0.61 -10.26
N ASP A 21 -9.88 -0.27 -9.92
CA ASP A 21 -11.24 0.13 -9.55
C ASP A 21 -11.25 0.89 -8.23
N GLY A 22 -10.41 0.46 -7.29
CA GLY A 22 -10.18 1.18 -6.03
C GLY A 22 -9.60 2.58 -6.27
N LEU A 23 -8.59 2.69 -7.15
CA LEU A 23 -7.98 3.98 -7.49
C LEU A 23 -8.95 4.92 -8.22
N LYS A 24 -9.85 4.39 -9.07
CA LYS A 24 -10.89 5.17 -9.76
C LYS A 24 -11.99 5.66 -8.81
N ALA A 25 -12.27 4.90 -7.76
CA ALA A 25 -13.27 5.26 -6.76
C ALA A 25 -12.81 6.35 -5.79
N LEU A 26 -11.50 6.66 -5.73
CA LEU A 26 -10.96 7.67 -4.83
C LEU A 26 -11.60 9.04 -5.10
N THR A 27 -12.18 9.62 -4.06
CA THR A 27 -12.72 10.97 -4.12
C THR A 27 -11.58 11.98 -4.10
N ASP A 28 -11.46 12.72 -5.19
CA ASP A 28 -10.45 13.74 -5.41
C ASP A 28 -11.12 15.13 -5.38
N ARG A 29 -10.74 15.96 -4.41
CA ARG A 29 -11.34 17.28 -4.20
C ARG A 29 -10.57 18.42 -4.90
N ARG A 30 -9.66 18.10 -5.82
CA ARG A 30 -9.01 19.11 -6.68
C ARG A 30 -10.05 19.81 -7.56
N LYS A 31 -9.90 21.13 -7.71
CA LYS A 31 -10.79 21.95 -8.54
C LYS A 31 -10.53 21.77 -10.05
N ASN A 32 -9.26 21.69 -10.47
CA ASN A 32 -8.87 21.56 -11.88
C ASN A 32 -7.97 20.33 -12.07
N LEU A 33 -8.48 19.30 -12.74
CA LEU A 33 -7.76 18.05 -12.95
C LEU A 33 -6.97 18.07 -14.27
N LEU A 34 -5.66 18.30 -14.19
CA LEU A 34 -4.74 18.07 -15.31
C LEU A 34 -4.35 16.59 -15.47
N TYR A 35 -4.53 15.80 -14.42
CA TYR A 35 -4.21 14.39 -14.31
C TYR A 35 -5.35 13.69 -13.59
N THR A 36 -5.68 12.47 -13.99
CA THR A 36 -6.63 11.64 -13.24
C THR A 36 -6.07 11.30 -11.85
N THR A 37 -6.95 11.00 -10.89
CA THR A 37 -6.54 10.56 -9.54
C THR A 37 -5.64 9.34 -9.59
N GLY A 38 -5.96 8.38 -10.47
CA GLY A 38 -5.14 7.19 -10.68
C GLY A 38 -3.73 7.51 -11.21
N GLU A 39 -3.60 8.47 -12.12
CA GLU A 39 -2.29 8.91 -12.63
C GLU A 39 -1.43 9.55 -11.55
N VAL A 40 -2.03 10.17 -10.55
CA VAL A 40 -1.31 10.79 -9.44
C VAL A 40 -0.94 9.80 -8.34
N ILE A 41 -1.85 8.88 -8.02
CA ILE A 41 -1.66 7.95 -6.89
C ILE A 41 -0.82 6.74 -7.28
N LEU A 42 -0.87 6.28 -8.53
CA LEU A 42 -0.14 5.09 -8.96
C LEU A 42 1.40 5.21 -8.78
N PRO A 43 2.06 6.34 -9.11
CA PRO A 43 3.49 6.52 -8.83
C PRO A 43 3.83 6.44 -7.34
N VAL A 44 2.95 6.96 -6.48
CA VAL A 44 3.13 6.92 -5.02
C VAL A 44 3.02 5.48 -4.52
N LEU A 45 1.99 4.75 -4.95
CA LEU A 45 1.79 3.34 -4.60
C LEU A 45 2.99 2.47 -5.03
N LEU A 46 3.50 2.69 -6.24
CA LEU A 46 4.68 1.98 -6.73
C LEU A 46 5.95 2.40 -6.00
N GLY A 47 6.08 3.67 -5.62
CA GLY A 47 7.16 4.13 -4.77
C GLY A 47 7.20 3.37 -3.45
N PHE A 48 6.05 3.17 -2.80
CA PHE A 48 5.96 2.34 -1.58
C PHE A 48 6.36 0.89 -1.83
N ILE A 49 5.86 0.25 -2.90
CA ILE A 49 6.22 -1.14 -3.24
C ILE A 49 7.72 -1.29 -3.50
N MET A 50 8.34 -0.28 -4.12
CA MET A 50 9.77 -0.27 -4.41
C MET A 50 10.64 0.27 -3.26
N ARG A 51 10.04 0.60 -2.11
CA ARG A 51 10.73 1.17 -0.94
C ARG A 51 11.50 2.47 -1.24
N ILE A 52 10.94 3.30 -2.12
CA ILE A 52 11.45 4.67 -2.35
C ILE A 52 11.27 5.46 -1.06
N GLN A 53 12.35 6.08 -0.57
CA GLN A 53 12.40 6.62 0.79
C GLN A 53 11.84 8.04 0.91
N SER A 54 11.74 8.77 -0.20
CA SER A 54 11.25 10.15 -0.17
C SER A 54 10.58 10.59 -1.47
N PHE A 55 9.75 11.64 -1.39
CA PHE A 55 9.23 12.30 -2.59
C PHE A 55 10.35 12.90 -3.45
N ASN A 56 11.48 13.30 -2.86
CA ASN A 56 12.62 13.78 -3.63
C ASN A 56 13.24 12.66 -4.46
N GLU A 57 13.42 11.47 -3.88
CA GLU A 57 13.88 10.30 -4.63
C GLU A 57 12.84 9.89 -5.70
N LEU A 58 11.54 9.91 -5.35
CA LEU A 58 10.46 9.62 -6.29
C LEU A 58 10.51 10.58 -7.49
N LYS A 59 10.77 11.88 -7.30
CA LYS A 59 10.91 12.88 -8.36
C LYS A 59 11.94 12.48 -9.43
N TYR A 60 13.06 11.88 -9.03
CA TYR A 60 14.06 11.37 -9.97
C TYR A 60 13.63 10.04 -10.59
N LYS A 61 13.04 9.14 -9.78
CA LYS A 61 12.61 7.80 -10.24
C LYS A 61 11.51 7.88 -11.29
N ILE A 62 10.50 8.76 -11.14
CA ILE A 62 9.41 8.89 -12.12
C ILE A 62 9.92 9.28 -13.52
N ARG A 63 11.08 9.94 -13.63
CA ARG A 63 11.71 10.33 -14.91
C ARG A 63 12.58 9.22 -15.52
N SER A 64 12.84 8.15 -14.78
CA SER A 64 13.67 7.05 -15.27
C SER A 64 12.91 6.12 -16.22
N ASN A 65 13.59 5.63 -17.25
CA ASN A 65 13.02 4.66 -18.19
C ASN A 65 12.51 3.40 -17.49
N ASP A 66 13.18 2.98 -16.42
CA ASP A 66 12.78 1.81 -15.64
C ASP A 66 11.40 1.98 -15.00
N PHE A 67 11.15 3.13 -14.38
CA PHE A 67 9.87 3.43 -13.74
C PHE A 67 8.75 3.60 -14.78
N ILE A 68 9.02 4.28 -15.88
CA ILE A 68 8.07 4.46 -17.00
C ILE A 68 7.68 3.10 -17.60
N ASN A 69 8.64 2.21 -17.77
CA ASN A 69 8.40 0.85 -18.28
C ASN A 69 7.57 -0.03 -17.32
N ILE A 70 7.49 0.32 -16.03
CA ILE A 70 6.67 -0.37 -15.03
C ILE A 70 5.23 0.17 -15.02
N ILE A 71 5.05 1.49 -15.05
CA ILE A 71 3.74 2.14 -14.99
C ILE A 71 2.96 1.98 -16.28
N SER A 72 3.56 2.39 -17.40
CA SER A 72 3.04 2.41 -18.78
C SER A 72 3.64 3.63 -19.50
N ARG A 73 4.08 3.45 -20.74
CA ARG A 73 4.57 4.55 -21.60
C ARG A 73 3.47 5.55 -22.00
N LYS A 74 2.19 5.17 -21.89
CA LYS A 74 1.05 6.02 -22.27
C LYS A 74 0.58 6.95 -21.14
N MET A 75 1.05 6.73 -19.91
CA MET A 75 0.61 7.49 -18.75
C MET A 75 1.32 8.84 -18.67
N LYS A 76 0.57 9.92 -18.46
CA LYS A 76 1.16 11.23 -18.23
C LYS A 76 1.61 11.32 -16.77
N LEU A 77 2.91 11.35 -16.53
CA LEU A 77 3.44 11.41 -15.16
C LEU A 77 3.32 12.83 -14.60
N PRO A 78 2.71 13.01 -13.42
CA PRO A 78 2.61 14.31 -12.78
C PRO A 78 3.94 14.75 -12.17
N GLN A 79 4.08 16.06 -11.99
CA GLN A 79 5.17 16.61 -11.18
C GLN A 79 4.98 16.22 -9.71
N ILE A 80 6.09 16.23 -8.95
CA ILE A 80 6.05 15.84 -7.54
C ILE A 80 5.17 16.76 -6.69
N ASP A 81 5.09 18.05 -7.04
CA ASP A 81 4.26 19.01 -6.31
C ASP A 81 2.78 18.77 -6.58
N THR A 82 2.42 18.43 -7.82
CA THR A 82 1.06 17.95 -8.15
C THR A 82 0.69 16.72 -7.33
N ILE A 83 1.63 15.76 -7.15
CA ILE A 83 1.41 14.58 -6.30
C ILE A 83 1.14 15.01 -4.85
N ARG A 84 2.01 15.86 -4.28
CA ARG A 84 1.87 16.31 -2.89
C ARG A 84 0.55 17.05 -2.66
N ASP A 85 0.17 17.96 -3.56
CA ASP A 85 -1.04 18.75 -3.42
C ASP A 85 -2.29 17.90 -3.59
N THR A 86 -2.25 16.90 -4.48
CA THR A 86 -3.35 15.92 -4.62
C THR A 86 -3.51 15.09 -3.35
N LEU A 87 -2.41 14.61 -2.75
CA LEU A 87 -2.46 13.82 -1.51
C LEU A 87 -3.05 14.60 -0.32
N LYS A 88 -2.96 15.95 -0.29
CA LYS A 88 -3.56 16.79 0.75
C LYS A 88 -5.10 16.83 0.67
N VAL A 89 -5.68 16.56 -0.49
CA VAL A 89 -7.11 16.80 -0.76
C VAL A 89 -7.89 15.54 -1.16
N ILE A 90 -7.22 14.38 -1.22
CA ILE A 90 -7.89 13.09 -1.41
C ILE A 90 -8.62 12.69 -0.13
N ASP A 91 -9.84 12.19 -0.29
CA ASP A 91 -10.59 11.60 0.80
C ASP A 91 -10.07 10.20 1.16
N ASN A 92 -9.91 9.95 2.45
CA ASN A 92 -9.44 8.66 2.97
C ASN A 92 -10.55 7.60 3.06
N GLN A 93 -11.84 7.97 2.99
CA GLN A 93 -12.95 7.02 3.13
C GLN A 93 -12.88 5.90 2.08
N GLU A 94 -12.68 6.25 0.81
CA GLU A 94 -12.57 5.27 -0.28
C GLU A 94 -11.28 4.46 -0.20
N LEU A 95 -10.21 5.07 0.32
CA LEU A 95 -8.96 4.36 0.60
C LEU A 95 -9.15 3.27 1.68
N TYR A 96 -9.89 3.56 2.76
CA TYR A 96 -10.22 2.57 3.78
C TYR A 96 -11.09 1.42 3.23
N LYS A 97 -12.08 1.74 2.38
CA LYS A 97 -12.90 0.72 1.72
C LYS A 97 -12.05 -0.17 0.80
N MET A 98 -11.16 0.43 0.02
CA MET A 98 -10.21 -0.27 -0.85
C MET A 98 -9.29 -1.16 -0.02
N HIS A 99 -8.71 -0.66 1.07
CA HIS A 99 -7.85 -1.41 1.98
C HIS A 99 -8.58 -2.62 2.58
N SER A 100 -9.81 -2.42 3.07
CA SER A 100 -10.65 -3.50 3.61
C SER A 100 -10.94 -4.58 2.57
N LYS A 101 -11.24 -4.20 1.32
CA LYS A 101 -11.45 -5.14 0.21
C LYS A 101 -10.19 -5.96 -0.07
N ILE A 102 -9.02 -5.32 -0.09
CA ILE A 102 -7.72 -5.99 -0.28
C ILE A 102 -7.51 -7.03 0.83
N ILE A 103 -7.66 -6.65 2.11
CA ILE A 103 -7.49 -7.58 3.25
C ILE A 103 -8.44 -8.78 3.13
N LYS A 104 -9.73 -8.53 2.89
CA LYS A 104 -10.73 -9.60 2.75
C LYS A 104 -10.38 -10.55 1.60
N LYS A 105 -9.94 -10.00 0.46
CA LYS A 105 -9.52 -10.79 -0.70
C LYS A 105 -8.25 -11.60 -0.40
N SER A 106 -7.25 -11.02 0.26
CA SER A 106 -6.02 -11.72 0.67
C SER A 106 -6.32 -12.88 1.62
N LYS A 107 -7.23 -12.68 2.59
CA LYS A 107 -7.70 -13.75 3.47
C LYS A 107 -8.38 -14.88 2.69
N ARG A 108 -9.30 -14.55 1.78
CA ARG A 108 -10.01 -15.55 0.95
C ARG A 108 -9.07 -16.32 0.04
N ASN A 109 -8.09 -15.64 -0.54
CA ASN A 109 -7.08 -16.24 -1.41
C ASN A 109 -6.00 -16.99 -0.63
N LYS A 110 -6.04 -16.96 0.71
CA LYS A 110 -5.03 -17.55 1.59
C LYS A 110 -3.61 -17.13 1.22
N THR A 111 -3.44 -15.86 0.83
CA THR A 111 -2.18 -15.32 0.29
C THR A 111 -0.98 -15.48 1.24
N PHE A 112 -1.23 -15.69 2.53
CA PHE A 112 -0.20 -15.83 3.56
C PHE A 112 -0.20 -17.20 4.25
N GLU A 113 -0.84 -18.23 3.69
CA GLU A 113 -0.91 -19.57 4.31
C GLU A 113 0.46 -20.24 4.39
N GLU A 114 1.36 -20.03 3.42
CA GLU A 114 2.75 -20.54 3.47
C GLU A 114 3.69 -19.72 4.36
N GLY A 115 3.21 -18.60 4.92
CA GLY A 115 3.98 -17.73 5.82
C GLY A 115 3.55 -17.85 7.29
N THR A 116 2.84 -18.92 7.65
CA THR A 116 2.38 -19.14 9.03
C THR A 116 3.46 -19.81 9.88
N ILE A 117 3.63 -19.34 11.12
CA ILE A 117 4.42 -20.03 12.15
C ILE A 117 3.42 -20.74 13.07
N ASP A 118 3.51 -22.06 13.22
CA ASP A 118 2.55 -22.88 13.99
C ASP A 118 1.06 -22.65 13.62
N GLY A 119 0.78 -22.40 12.33
CA GLY A 119 -0.58 -22.13 11.85
C GLY A 119 -1.08 -20.69 12.12
N TYR A 120 -0.26 -19.84 12.72
CA TYR A 120 -0.54 -18.41 12.92
C TYR A 120 0.08 -17.57 11.81
N THR A 121 -0.70 -16.69 11.19
CA THR A 121 -0.15 -15.62 10.34
C THR A 121 0.50 -14.57 11.24
N VAL A 122 1.84 -14.56 11.29
CA VAL A 122 2.62 -13.59 12.08
C VAL A 122 3.00 -12.42 11.18
N ALA A 123 2.72 -11.19 11.62
CA ALA A 123 3.20 -9.98 11.00
C ALA A 123 3.96 -9.16 12.04
N ALA A 124 5.27 -9.02 11.87
CA ALA A 124 6.07 -8.10 12.66
C ALA A 124 6.00 -6.71 12.01
N ILE A 125 5.40 -5.75 12.72
CA ILE A 125 5.36 -4.35 12.29
C ILE A 125 6.43 -3.62 13.09
N ASP A 126 7.62 -3.48 12.51
CA ASP A 126 8.69 -2.66 13.08
C ASP A 126 8.36 -1.17 12.87
N GLY A 127 8.02 -0.51 13.96
CA GLY A 127 7.70 0.92 13.97
C GLY A 127 8.97 1.76 14.01
N THR A 128 9.58 2.04 12.87
CA THR A 128 10.65 3.05 12.78
C THR A 128 10.03 4.45 12.91
N LYS A 129 9.78 4.89 14.16
CA LYS A 129 9.51 6.27 14.67
C LYS A 129 8.62 7.26 13.85
N LEU A 130 7.91 6.85 12.79
CA LEU A 130 7.09 7.77 11.99
C LEU A 130 5.76 8.12 12.69
N PHE A 131 5.24 7.24 13.54
CA PHE A 131 4.09 7.49 14.41
C PHE A 131 4.28 6.78 15.75
N GLY A 132 4.25 7.53 16.84
CA GLY A 132 4.26 6.98 18.21
C GLY A 132 2.83 6.78 18.72
N SER A 133 2.46 5.56 19.09
CA SER A 133 1.28 5.31 19.93
C SER A 133 1.68 5.43 21.40
N TYR A 134 1.03 6.32 22.15
CA TYR A 134 1.20 6.42 23.61
C TYR A 134 0.38 5.39 24.39
N LYS A 135 -0.45 4.57 23.71
CA LYS A 135 -1.18 3.47 24.34
C LYS A 135 -0.28 2.24 24.42
N LYS A 136 0.19 1.95 25.64
CA LYS A 136 1.05 0.79 25.97
C LYS A 136 0.30 -0.48 26.38
N SER A 137 -1.04 -0.46 26.49
CA SER A 137 -1.79 -1.65 26.90
C SER A 137 -2.98 -1.92 25.98
N CYS A 138 -3.04 -3.17 25.51
CA CYS A 138 -4.27 -3.81 25.08
C CYS A 138 -4.66 -4.74 26.23
N GLU A 139 -5.65 -4.37 27.04
CA GLU A 139 -6.11 -5.19 28.18
C GLU A 139 -6.86 -6.44 27.71
N GLU A 140 -7.41 -6.43 26.50
CA GLU A 140 -8.04 -7.60 25.89
C GLU A 140 -7.40 -7.90 24.52
N TYR A 141 -6.46 -8.83 24.56
CA TYR A 141 -6.13 -9.79 23.50
C TYR A 141 -6.01 -9.26 22.05
N CYS A 142 -4.77 -9.07 21.58
CA CYS A 142 -4.42 -8.95 20.15
C CYS A 142 -4.62 -10.26 19.34
N THR A 143 -5.45 -11.18 19.85
CA THR A 143 -5.76 -12.48 19.26
C THR A 143 -7.22 -12.53 18.85
N THR A 144 -7.47 -12.91 17.61
CA THR A 144 -8.84 -13.15 17.11
C THR A 144 -8.90 -14.52 16.47
N THR A 145 -9.98 -15.26 16.70
CA THR A 145 -10.17 -16.60 16.10
C THR A 145 -11.20 -16.49 14.99
N ILE A 146 -10.82 -16.85 13.76
CA ILE A 146 -11.74 -16.89 12.60
C ILE A 146 -11.72 -18.30 12.04
N ARG A 147 -12.87 -18.98 12.03
CA ARG A 147 -13.05 -20.34 11.47
C ARG A 147 -12.04 -21.36 12.02
N ASN A 148 -11.92 -21.45 13.35
CA ASN A 148 -11.01 -22.35 14.07
C ASN A 148 -9.51 -22.15 13.81
N LYS A 149 -9.11 -21.10 13.07
CA LYS A 149 -7.71 -20.65 12.98
C LYS A 149 -7.51 -19.47 13.92
N LYS A 150 -6.55 -19.59 14.84
CA LYS A 150 -6.15 -18.49 15.72
C LYS A 150 -5.25 -17.54 14.95
N HIS A 151 -5.56 -16.25 15.00
CA HIS A 151 -4.75 -15.19 14.43
C HIS A 151 -4.19 -14.33 15.57
N THR A 152 -2.87 -14.24 15.66
CA THR A 152 -2.17 -13.45 16.68
C THR A 152 -1.37 -12.35 15.98
N ILE A 153 -1.65 -11.09 16.30
CA ILE A 153 -0.84 -9.97 15.81
C ILE A 153 0.24 -9.68 16.85
N PHE A 154 1.49 -10.04 16.55
CA PHE A 154 2.64 -9.65 17.36
C PHE A 154 3.13 -8.28 16.90
N ILE A 155 2.74 -7.23 17.62
CA ILE A 155 3.34 -5.92 17.45
C ILE A 155 4.63 -5.91 18.28
N VAL A 156 5.77 -6.22 17.65
CA VAL A 156 7.08 -6.03 18.28
C VAL A 156 7.46 -4.56 18.14
N LEU A 157 7.11 -3.75 19.15
CA LEU A 157 7.67 -2.41 19.33
C LEU A 157 9.07 -2.57 19.91
N HIS A 158 10.10 -2.58 19.06
CA HIS A 158 11.47 -2.42 19.54
C HIS A 158 11.67 -0.95 19.97
N LEU A 159 11.46 -0.69 21.26
CA LEU A 159 11.99 0.48 21.94
C LEU A 159 13.46 0.20 22.21
N CYS A 160 14.35 0.51 21.26
CA CYS A 160 15.76 0.70 21.61
C CYS A 160 15.85 1.97 22.46
N HIS A 161 16.31 1.78 23.70
CA HIS A 161 16.67 2.83 24.66
C HIS A 161 17.77 3.74 24.13
#